data_AF-A0AAV5SGW8-F1
#
_entry.id   AF-A0AAV5SGW8-F1
#
_cell.length_a   1.000
_cell.length_b   1.000
_cell.length_c   1.000
_cell.angle_alpha   90.00
_cell.angle_beta   90.00
_cell.angle_gamma   90.00
#
_symmetry.space_group_name_H-M   'P 1'
#
loop_
_entity.id
_entity.type
_entity.pdbx_description
1 polymer ?
#
loop_
_entity_poly.entity_id
_entity_poly.type
_entity_poly.pdbx_seq_one_letter_code
_entity_poly.pdbx_strand_id
1 'polypeptide(L)'
;SLAVFLLVLPLAAEAKSKCQGIVFYRDDRMNMCLAKQCCKATKDDFSTTDFTECNSRLMMDFFTCGGGMDVDKLRTCKHKLQGPPPPPYATAPTTTTAAPEPLCPKGEFCMWGPFDFGFCCDEKNEEVWRNDWAAKCPSKMKTVNVTLKEVYEEGTVLRGKSCKDHFCPRGSKCVQGRYLAHCCV
;
A
#
# COMPACT_ATOMS: atom_id res chain seq x y z
N SER A 1 -17.13 -64.76 -6.16
CA SER A 1 -16.65 -63.57 -5.44
C SER A 1 -15.82 -62.70 -6.39
N LEU A 2 -16.43 -61.66 -6.96
CA LEU A 2 -15.72 -60.68 -7.79
C LEU A 2 -15.28 -59.50 -6.90
N ALA A 3 -13.97 -59.27 -6.81
CA ALA A 3 -13.42 -58.09 -6.14
C ALA A 3 -13.40 -56.92 -7.12
N VAL A 4 -14.19 -55.88 -6.83
CA VAL A 4 -14.16 -54.60 -7.53
C VAL A 4 -12.96 -53.81 -7.02
N PHE A 5 -11.89 -53.75 -7.81
CA PHE A 5 -10.80 -52.81 -7.57
C PHE A 5 -11.23 -51.40 -7.98
N LEU A 6 -11.71 -50.63 -7.00
CA LEU A 6 -11.83 -49.18 -7.12
C LEU A 6 -10.42 -48.59 -7.21
N LEU A 7 -9.96 -48.31 -8.43
CA LEU A 7 -8.83 -47.44 -8.71
C LEU A 7 -9.19 -46.02 -8.28
N VAL A 8 -8.79 -45.66 -7.07
CA VAL A 8 -8.83 -44.30 -6.55
C VAL A 8 -7.83 -43.45 -7.35
N LEU A 9 -8.34 -42.53 -8.16
CA LEU A 9 -7.57 -41.52 -8.88
C LEU A 9 -6.85 -40.58 -7.89
N PRO A 10 -5.54 -40.30 -8.01
CA PRO A 10 -4.92 -39.21 -7.28
C PRO A 10 -4.97 -37.92 -8.12
N LEU A 11 -6.16 -37.30 -8.24
CA LEU A 11 -6.33 -35.99 -8.90
C LEU A 11 -5.87 -34.79 -8.04
N ALA A 12 -5.32 -35.03 -6.84
CA ALA A 12 -4.94 -33.98 -5.89
C ALA A 12 -3.44 -33.64 -5.88
N ALA A 13 -2.58 -34.45 -6.50
CA ALA A 13 -1.12 -34.29 -6.40
C ALA A 13 -0.51 -33.39 -7.48
N GLU A 14 -1.15 -33.26 -8.65
CA GLU A 14 -0.56 -32.57 -9.81
C GLU A 14 -0.72 -31.03 -9.80
N ALA A 15 -1.57 -30.47 -8.93
CA ALA A 15 -1.79 -29.02 -8.88
C ALA A 15 -0.67 -28.24 -8.17
N LYS A 16 0.21 -28.91 -7.40
CA LYS A 16 1.29 -28.24 -6.64
C LYS A 16 2.57 -27.99 -7.47
N SER A 17 2.70 -28.56 -8.67
CA SER A 17 3.97 -28.55 -9.42
C SER A 17 4.20 -27.36 -10.36
N LYS A 18 3.24 -26.43 -10.51
CA LYS A 18 3.31 -25.33 -11.50
C LYS A 18 3.57 -23.93 -10.93
N CYS A 19 3.64 -23.77 -9.61
CA CYS A 19 3.74 -22.44 -9.01
C CYS A 19 5.19 -22.11 -8.63
N GLN A 20 5.96 -21.58 -9.58
CA GLN A 20 7.33 -21.14 -9.36
C GLN A 20 7.42 -19.62 -9.49
N GLY A 21 8.18 -18.98 -8.58
CA GLY A 21 8.40 -17.52 -8.59
C GLY A 21 7.43 -16.73 -7.72
N ILE A 22 7.32 -15.45 -8.02
CA ILE A 22 6.45 -14.49 -7.34
C ILE A 22 5.34 -14.01 -8.26
N VAL A 23 4.25 -13.58 -7.65
CA VAL A 23 3.16 -12.87 -8.32
C VAL A 23 2.87 -11.58 -7.57
N PHE A 24 2.33 -10.61 -8.28
CA PHE A 24 1.89 -9.32 -7.76
C PHE A 24 0.37 -9.30 -7.72
N TYR A 25 -0.17 -8.79 -6.63
CA TYR A 25 -1.60 -8.56 -6.44
C TYR A 25 -1.81 -7.12 -5.95
N ARG A 26 -2.98 -6.56 -6.22
CA ARG A 26 -3.35 -5.25 -5.69
C ARG A 26 -3.85 -5.40 -4.26
N ASP A 27 -3.23 -4.70 -3.31
CA ASP A 27 -3.81 -4.51 -1.99
C ASP A 27 -4.79 -3.34 -2.05
N ASP A 28 -6.09 -3.62 -1.97
CA ASP A 28 -7.14 -2.60 -2.16
C ASP A 28 -7.12 -1.51 -1.08
N ARG A 29 -6.62 -1.81 0.13
CA ARG A 29 -6.55 -0.82 1.20
C ARG A 29 -5.39 0.13 1.03
N MET A 30 -4.26 -0.35 0.52
CA MET A 30 -3.08 0.49 0.27
C MET A 30 -3.00 1.01 -1.16
N ASN A 31 -3.92 0.56 -2.04
CA ASN A 31 -3.91 0.77 -3.50
C ASN A 31 -2.51 0.62 -4.10
N MET A 32 -1.88 -0.54 -3.85
CA MET A 32 -0.53 -0.80 -4.33
C MET A 32 -0.33 -2.27 -4.69
N CYS A 33 0.67 -2.50 -5.55
CA CYS A 33 1.07 -3.83 -5.97
C CYS A 33 2.05 -4.44 -4.98
N LEU A 34 1.64 -5.53 -4.35
CA LEU A 34 2.43 -6.29 -3.40
C LEU A 34 2.76 -7.67 -3.94
N ALA A 35 3.97 -8.14 -3.67
CA ALA A 35 4.47 -9.43 -4.07
C ALA A 35 4.18 -10.51 -3.02
N LYS A 36 3.85 -11.70 -3.52
CA LYS A 36 3.77 -12.93 -2.74
C LYS A 36 4.31 -14.09 -3.57
N GLN A 37 4.77 -15.14 -2.91
CA GLN A 37 5.10 -16.39 -3.58
C GLN A 37 3.87 -16.91 -4.32
N CYS A 38 4.05 -17.40 -5.54
CA CYS A 38 2.97 -17.91 -6.40
C CYS A 38 2.04 -18.88 -5.64
N CYS A 39 2.61 -19.83 -4.87
CA CYS A 39 1.84 -20.83 -4.11
C CYS A 39 0.89 -20.25 -3.04
N LYS A 40 1.04 -18.96 -2.72
CA LYS A 40 0.21 -18.23 -1.74
C LYS A 40 -0.84 -17.34 -2.41
N ALA A 41 -0.92 -17.34 -3.73
CA ALA A 41 -2.06 -16.72 -4.41
C ALA A 41 -3.33 -17.53 -4.14
N THR A 42 -4.39 -16.84 -3.73
CA THR A 42 -5.73 -17.42 -3.68
C THR A 42 -6.31 -17.45 -5.09
N LYS A 43 -7.31 -18.30 -5.34
CA LYS A 43 -7.96 -18.37 -6.66
C LYS A 43 -8.77 -17.12 -7.02
N ASP A 44 -9.20 -16.38 -6.00
CA ASP A 44 -10.10 -15.24 -6.15
C ASP A 44 -9.34 -13.89 -6.22
N ASP A 45 -8.05 -13.86 -5.84
CA ASP A 45 -7.22 -12.67 -5.96
C ASP A 45 -6.70 -12.55 -7.40
N PHE A 46 -7.02 -11.44 -8.08
CA PHE A 46 -6.30 -11.08 -9.30
C PHE A 46 -4.79 -10.97 -8.98
N SER A 47 -4.00 -11.89 -9.53
CA SER A 47 -2.55 -11.94 -9.36
C SER A 47 -1.88 -12.12 -10.72
N THR A 48 -0.84 -11.35 -11.00
CA THR A 48 -0.08 -11.39 -12.27
C THR A 48 1.41 -11.52 -11.99
N THR A 49 2.16 -12.13 -12.91
CA THR A 49 3.63 -12.16 -12.84
C THR A 49 4.28 -10.84 -13.27
N ASP A 50 3.50 -9.92 -13.85
CA ASP A 50 4.00 -8.64 -14.36
C ASP A 50 3.62 -7.48 -13.42
N PHE A 51 4.62 -6.82 -12.86
CA PHE A 51 4.39 -5.67 -11.98
C PHE A 51 3.71 -4.51 -12.72
N THR A 52 4.04 -4.27 -13.99
CA THR A 52 3.41 -3.21 -14.80
C THR A 52 1.93 -3.48 -14.99
N GLU A 53 1.55 -4.74 -15.25
CA GLU A 53 0.14 -5.13 -15.38
C GLU A 53 -0.62 -4.98 -14.05
N CYS A 54 0.04 -5.25 -12.92
CA CYS A 54 -0.58 -4.96 -11.62
C CYS A 54 -0.76 -3.45 -11.44
N ASN A 55 0.28 -2.65 -11.75
CA ASN A 55 0.31 -1.21 -11.53
C ASN A 55 -0.74 -0.47 -12.37
N SER A 56 -1.02 -0.96 -13.59
CA SER A 56 -2.08 -0.38 -14.44
C SER A 56 -3.50 -0.55 -13.89
N ARG A 57 -3.68 -1.34 -12.80
CA ARG A 57 -4.96 -1.54 -12.12
C ARG A 57 -5.09 -0.76 -10.80
N LEU A 58 -4.11 0.06 -10.47
CA LEU A 58 -4.21 0.98 -9.32
C LEU A 58 -5.21 2.09 -9.64
N MET A 59 -5.94 2.53 -8.62
CA MET A 59 -6.88 3.64 -8.75
C MET A 59 -6.11 4.98 -8.84
N MET A 60 -6.37 5.77 -9.88
CA MET A 60 -5.66 7.02 -10.19
C MET A 60 -5.88 8.13 -9.15
N ASP A 61 -7.05 8.15 -8.50
CA ASP A 61 -7.43 9.18 -7.51
C ASP A 61 -7.51 8.61 -6.08
N PHE A 62 -6.72 7.56 -5.82
CA PHE A 62 -6.70 6.97 -4.49
C PHE A 62 -5.93 7.87 -3.52
N PHE A 63 -6.62 8.27 -2.46
CA PHE A 63 -6.08 9.14 -1.44
C PHE A 63 -6.56 8.69 -0.06
N THR A 64 -5.63 8.40 0.84
CA THR A 64 -5.90 7.98 2.23
C THR A 64 -4.65 8.13 3.09
N CYS A 65 -4.81 7.98 4.41
CA CYS A 65 -3.71 7.86 5.34
C CYS A 65 -2.90 6.56 5.10
N GLY A 66 -1.59 6.62 5.32
CA GLY A 66 -0.65 5.53 5.11
C GLY A 66 -0.97 4.26 5.90
N GLY A 67 -0.57 3.11 5.34
CA GLY A 67 -0.74 1.79 5.98
C GLY A 67 -2.07 1.09 5.66
N GLY A 68 -2.86 1.64 4.75
CA GLY A 68 -4.14 1.05 4.35
C GLY A 68 -5.21 1.20 5.41
N MET A 69 -5.31 2.42 5.95
CA MET A 69 -6.31 2.79 6.93
C MET A 69 -7.71 2.68 6.33
N ASP A 70 -8.66 2.29 7.19
CA ASP A 70 -10.06 2.19 6.83
C ASP A 70 -10.64 3.60 6.65
N VAL A 71 -10.89 3.98 5.41
CA VAL A 71 -11.35 5.33 5.03
C VAL A 71 -12.66 5.71 5.72
N ASP A 72 -13.54 4.74 5.99
CA ASP A 72 -14.82 4.96 6.65
C ASP A 72 -14.64 5.32 8.14
N LYS A 73 -13.46 5.08 8.70
CA LYS A 73 -13.09 5.40 10.08
C LYS A 73 -12.25 6.67 10.19
N LEU A 74 -11.84 7.25 9.08
CA LEU A 74 -11.05 8.48 9.09
C LEU A 74 -11.97 9.68 9.31
N ARG A 75 -11.53 10.59 10.18
CA ARG A 75 -12.17 11.89 10.33
C ARG A 75 -11.82 12.76 9.12
N THR A 76 -12.77 13.54 8.65
CA THR A 76 -12.51 14.53 7.61
C THR A 76 -11.87 15.77 8.23
N CYS A 77 -11.01 16.42 7.46
CA CYS A 77 -10.47 17.71 7.85
C CYS A 77 -11.58 18.75 7.90
N LYS A 78 -11.55 19.63 8.90
CA LYS A 78 -12.34 20.86 8.83
C LYS A 78 -11.79 21.72 7.69
N HIS A 79 -12.65 22.30 6.85
CA HIS A 79 -12.21 23.32 5.90
C HIS A 79 -11.53 24.45 6.68
N LYS A 80 -10.40 24.96 6.16
CA LYS A 80 -9.97 26.30 6.56
C LYS A 80 -11.14 27.21 6.22
N LEU A 81 -11.78 27.83 7.21
CA LEU A 81 -12.84 28.81 7.00
C LEU A 81 -12.32 29.86 6.00
N GLN A 82 -12.63 29.68 4.72
CA GLN A 82 -12.54 30.75 3.75
C GLN A 82 -13.74 31.63 4.08
N GLY A 83 -13.52 32.64 4.91
CA GLY A 83 -14.42 33.78 4.88
C GLY A 83 -14.55 34.24 3.42
N PRO A 84 -15.71 34.74 2.99
CA PRO A 84 -15.84 35.29 1.65
C PRO A 84 -14.69 36.29 1.41
N PRO A 85 -14.07 36.30 0.22
CA PRO A 85 -13.04 37.29 -0.08
C PRO A 85 -13.63 38.68 0.21
N PRO A 86 -12.94 39.55 0.96
CA PRO A 86 -13.48 40.86 1.27
C PRO A 86 -13.77 41.60 -0.04
N PRO A 87 -14.92 42.29 -0.18
CA PRO A 87 -15.15 43.14 -1.33
C PRO A 87 -14.02 44.17 -1.43
N PRO A 88 -13.63 44.61 -2.64
CA PRO A 88 -12.42 45.39 -2.90
C PRO A 88 -12.35 46.76 -2.19
N TYR A 89 -13.39 47.14 -1.43
CA TYR A 89 -13.50 48.38 -0.69
C TYR A 89 -13.77 48.21 0.82
N ALA A 90 -13.77 46.99 1.35
CA ALA A 90 -13.93 46.76 2.78
C ALA A 90 -12.55 46.79 3.47
N THR A 91 -12.34 47.76 4.35
CA THR A 91 -11.32 47.67 5.39
C THR A 91 -11.57 46.39 6.19
N ALA A 92 -10.53 45.55 6.30
CA ALA A 92 -10.59 44.23 6.93
C ALA A 92 -11.33 44.29 8.28
N PRO A 93 -12.32 43.42 8.54
CA PRO A 93 -12.84 43.27 9.89
C PRO A 93 -11.71 42.69 10.74
N THR A 94 -11.12 43.55 11.58
CA THR A 94 -10.13 43.16 12.57
C THR A 94 -10.87 42.60 13.79
N THR A 95 -11.50 41.43 13.68
CA THR A 95 -12.05 40.72 14.84
C THR A 95 -12.25 39.24 14.54
N THR A 96 -11.23 38.45 14.78
CA THR A 96 -11.42 37.14 15.43
C THR A 96 -10.18 36.87 16.28
N THR A 97 -10.25 37.24 17.57
CA THR A 97 -9.21 37.01 18.58
C THR A 97 -9.14 35.53 19.01
N ALA A 98 -9.85 34.63 18.34
CA ALA A 98 -9.77 33.20 18.57
C ALA A 98 -8.74 32.61 17.61
N ALA A 99 -7.79 31.83 18.13
CA ALA A 99 -6.96 30.99 17.27
C ALA A 99 -7.90 30.14 16.39
N PRO A 100 -7.60 30.00 15.08
CA PRO A 100 -8.40 29.15 14.21
C PRO A 100 -8.48 27.76 14.84
N GLU A 101 -9.68 27.18 14.88
CA GLU A 101 -9.84 25.81 15.36
C GLU A 101 -8.87 24.89 14.60
N PRO A 102 -8.21 23.95 15.29
CA PRO A 102 -7.30 23.04 14.62
C PRO A 102 -8.07 22.20 13.62
N LEU A 103 -7.50 22.04 12.41
CA LEU A 103 -8.14 21.32 11.30
C LEU A 103 -8.44 19.85 11.64
N CYS A 104 -7.62 19.30 12.54
CA CYS A 104 -7.71 17.96 13.08
C CYS A 104 -7.43 17.97 14.60
N PRO A 105 -7.87 16.95 15.35
CA PRO A 105 -7.50 16.74 16.74
C PRO A 105 -5.98 16.74 16.98
N LYS A 106 -5.57 16.98 18.24
CA LYS A 106 -4.16 16.93 18.63
C LYS A 106 -3.56 15.54 18.35
N GLY A 107 -2.39 15.51 17.72
CA GLY A 107 -1.70 14.27 17.32
C GLY A 107 -2.12 13.76 15.93
N GLU A 108 -3.00 14.48 15.25
CA GLU A 108 -3.37 14.25 13.86
C GLU A 108 -3.05 15.48 13.03
N PHE A 109 -2.71 15.26 11.76
CA PHE A 109 -2.60 16.33 10.77
C PHE A 109 -3.59 16.12 9.65
N CYS A 110 -4.00 17.21 9.01
CA CYS A 110 -4.85 17.12 7.84
C CYS A 110 -4.02 16.78 6.60
N MET A 111 -4.24 15.60 6.04
CA MET A 111 -3.78 15.26 4.70
C MET A 111 -4.86 15.70 3.72
N TRP A 112 -4.53 16.65 2.84
CA TRP A 112 -5.44 17.11 1.79
C TRP A 112 -5.30 16.26 0.54
N GLY A 113 -6.43 15.79 0.04
CA GLY A 113 -6.57 15.14 -1.25
C GLY A 113 -7.09 16.12 -2.31
N PRO A 114 -7.54 15.62 -3.46
CA PRO A 114 -8.14 16.45 -4.49
C PRO A 114 -9.46 17.09 -4.02
N PHE A 115 -9.86 18.18 -4.66
CA PHE A 115 -11.14 18.87 -4.45
C PHE A 115 -11.40 19.39 -3.02
N ASP A 116 -10.36 19.87 -2.33
CA ASP A 116 -10.44 20.42 -0.95
C ASP A 116 -11.05 19.46 0.07
N PHE A 117 -11.02 18.16 -0.21
CA PHE A 117 -11.36 17.10 0.73
C PHE A 117 -10.08 16.59 1.38
N GLY A 118 -10.13 16.28 2.67
CA GLY A 118 -8.96 15.79 3.39
C GLY A 118 -9.34 14.87 4.55
N PHE A 119 -8.38 14.06 4.98
CA PHE A 119 -8.51 13.18 6.13
C PHE A 119 -7.54 13.59 7.23
N CYS A 120 -7.98 13.45 8.48
CA CYS A 120 -7.11 13.55 9.64
C CYS A 120 -6.34 12.24 9.81
N CYS A 121 -5.03 12.30 9.60
CA CYS A 121 -4.11 11.17 9.73
C CYS A 121 -3.34 11.25 11.04
N ASP A 122 -3.25 10.13 11.76
CA ASP A 122 -2.46 10.01 12.99
C ASP A 122 -0.96 10.16 12.68
N GLU A 123 -0.30 11.13 13.34
CA GLU A 123 1.10 11.48 13.06
C GLU A 123 2.04 10.29 13.31
N LYS A 124 1.77 9.49 14.34
CA LYS A 124 2.62 8.34 14.70
C LYS A 124 2.45 7.20 13.70
N ASN A 125 1.23 6.97 13.23
CA ASN A 125 0.94 6.02 12.17
C ASN A 125 1.69 6.40 10.89
N GLU A 126 1.60 7.67 10.49
CA GLU A 126 2.28 8.16 9.28
C GLU A 126 3.80 8.11 9.39
N GLU A 127 4.36 8.29 10.58
CA GLU A 127 5.78 8.05 10.81
C GLU A 127 6.16 6.59 10.58
N VAL A 128 5.36 5.65 11.09
CA VAL A 128 5.60 4.22 10.87
C VAL A 128 5.44 3.86 9.39
N TRP A 129 4.40 4.37 8.74
CA TRP A 129 4.20 4.22 7.30
C TRP A 129 5.39 4.74 6.49
N ARG A 130 5.87 5.95 6.79
CA ARG A 130 7.02 6.56 6.11
C ARG A 130 8.29 5.73 6.31
N ASN A 131 8.50 5.14 7.49
CA ASN A 131 9.64 4.28 7.76
C ASN A 131 9.59 2.96 6.97
N ASP A 132 8.41 2.33 6.91
CA ASP A 132 8.17 1.14 6.08
C ASP A 132 8.32 1.45 4.58
N TRP A 133 7.78 2.59 4.15
CA TRP A 133 7.86 3.06 2.77
C TRP A 133 9.31 3.40 2.38
N ALA A 134 10.12 3.93 3.28
CA ALA A 134 11.53 4.23 2.98
C ALA A 134 12.35 2.95 2.67
N ALA A 135 11.86 1.75 3.01
CA ALA A 135 12.46 0.46 2.68
C ALA A 135 13.97 0.38 3.00
N LYS A 136 14.39 0.94 4.14
CA LYS A 136 15.82 1.00 4.49
C LYS A 136 16.37 -0.39 4.76
N CYS A 137 17.49 -0.72 4.12
CA CYS A 137 18.21 -1.96 4.39
C CYS A 137 19.24 -1.78 5.52
N PRO A 138 19.47 -2.81 6.35
CA PRO A 138 20.59 -2.83 7.29
C PRO A 138 21.93 -2.66 6.55
N SER A 139 22.87 -1.94 7.16
CA SER A 139 24.25 -1.64 6.72
C SER A 139 24.74 -2.25 5.39
N LYS A 140 25.16 -1.40 4.45
CA LYS A 140 25.77 -1.72 3.14
C LYS A 140 24.93 -2.55 2.16
N MET A 141 23.83 -3.15 2.59
CA MET A 141 22.90 -3.86 1.72
C MET A 141 22.06 -2.88 0.88
N LYS A 142 21.64 -3.32 -0.30
CA LYS A 142 20.77 -2.57 -1.22
C LYS A 142 19.38 -3.18 -1.25
N THR A 143 18.38 -2.37 -1.54
CA THR A 143 17.02 -2.86 -1.79
C THR A 143 16.98 -3.67 -3.07
N VAL A 144 16.19 -4.75 -3.06
CA VAL A 144 15.82 -5.44 -4.31
C VAL A 144 14.72 -4.63 -4.97
N ASN A 145 14.88 -4.32 -6.25
CA ASN A 145 13.91 -3.57 -7.04
C ASN A 145 13.26 -4.47 -8.10
N VAL A 146 12.05 -4.10 -8.53
CA VAL A 146 11.36 -4.66 -9.69
C VAL A 146 11.46 -3.69 -10.86
N THR A 147 11.74 -4.23 -12.04
CA THR A 147 11.85 -3.43 -13.27
C THR A 147 10.47 -3.12 -13.81
N LEU A 148 10.22 -1.85 -14.13
CA LEU A 148 9.06 -1.44 -14.90
C LEU A 148 9.39 -1.55 -16.38
N LYS A 149 8.66 -2.37 -17.14
CA LYS A 149 8.93 -2.57 -18.58
C LYS A 149 8.79 -1.30 -19.41
N GLU A 150 8.03 -0.32 -18.94
CA GLU A 150 7.65 0.89 -19.68
C GLU A 150 8.39 2.15 -19.23
N VAL A 151 9.11 2.11 -18.09
CA VAL A 151 9.84 3.25 -17.53
C VAL A 151 11.31 2.88 -17.44
N TYR A 152 12.17 3.59 -18.17
CA TYR A 152 13.63 3.42 -18.17
C TYR A 152 14.32 3.87 -16.86
N GLU A 153 13.55 4.16 -15.80
CA GLU A 153 14.08 4.60 -14.50
C GLU A 153 14.46 3.42 -13.58
N GLU A 154 15.25 3.74 -12.56
CA GLU A 154 15.58 2.84 -11.45
C GLU A 154 14.30 2.16 -10.94
N GLY A 155 14.28 0.82 -10.97
CA GLY A 155 13.09 0.04 -10.64
C GLY A 155 12.52 0.36 -9.25
N THR A 156 11.21 0.17 -9.07
CA THR A 156 10.57 0.37 -7.76
C THR A 156 10.95 -0.74 -6.79
N VAL A 157 10.95 -0.48 -5.48
CA VAL A 157 11.33 -1.48 -4.47
C VAL A 157 10.38 -2.68 -4.54
N LEU A 158 10.94 -3.89 -4.55
CA LEU A 158 10.17 -5.13 -4.41
C LEU A 158 9.56 -5.19 -3.00
N ARG A 159 8.25 -4.99 -2.93
CA ARG A 159 7.49 -4.98 -1.68
C ARG A 159 6.54 -6.15 -1.60
N GLY A 160 6.35 -6.66 -0.39
CA GLY A 160 5.26 -7.56 -0.03
C GLY A 160 4.57 -7.05 1.24
N LYS A 161 3.47 -7.70 1.62
CA LYS A 161 2.78 -7.36 2.87
C LYS A 161 3.47 -7.97 4.08
N SER A 162 3.91 -9.22 3.94
CA SER A 162 4.64 -9.93 4.99
C SER A 162 5.83 -10.71 4.46
N CYS A 163 6.90 -10.79 5.24
CA CYS A 163 7.98 -11.74 5.00
C CYS A 163 7.50 -13.21 4.99
N LYS A 164 6.35 -13.49 5.63
CA LYS A 164 5.70 -14.80 5.55
C LYS A 164 5.21 -15.12 4.15
N ASP A 165 5.12 -14.14 3.25
CA ASP A 165 4.67 -14.35 1.87
C ASP A 165 5.79 -14.85 0.95
N HIS A 166 7.02 -15.00 1.46
CA HIS A 166 8.16 -15.62 0.76
C HIS A 166 8.43 -15.05 -0.64
N PHE A 167 8.24 -13.73 -0.81
CA PHE A 167 8.44 -13.04 -2.08
C PHE A 167 9.89 -12.63 -2.34
N CYS A 168 10.75 -12.70 -1.32
CA CYS A 168 12.15 -12.31 -1.47
C CYS A 168 12.97 -13.34 -2.26
N PRO A 169 13.82 -12.90 -3.21
CA PRO A 169 14.65 -13.82 -3.98
C PRO A 169 15.66 -14.55 -3.09
N ARG A 170 16.12 -15.72 -3.56
CA ARG A 170 17.12 -16.52 -2.84
C ARG A 170 18.38 -15.70 -2.58
N GLY A 171 18.90 -15.77 -1.35
CA GLY A 171 20.10 -15.02 -0.93
C GLY A 171 19.83 -13.61 -0.42
N SER A 172 18.61 -13.08 -0.60
CA SER A 172 18.19 -11.82 0.02
C SER A 172 17.62 -12.03 1.42
N LYS A 173 17.71 -11.01 2.25
CA LYS A 173 17.10 -10.96 3.58
C LYS A 173 15.80 -10.17 3.51
N CYS A 174 14.71 -10.76 3.99
CA CYS A 174 13.46 -10.04 4.18
C CYS A 174 13.51 -9.17 5.44
N VAL A 175 13.08 -7.92 5.32
CA VAL A 175 12.91 -6.97 6.41
C VAL A 175 11.42 -6.68 6.57
N GLN A 176 10.89 -6.98 7.75
CA GLN A 176 9.47 -6.80 8.07
C GLN A 176 9.26 -5.44 8.76
N GLY A 177 8.47 -4.57 8.14
CA GLY A 177 7.87 -3.39 8.76
C GLY A 177 6.51 -3.70 9.38
N ARG A 178 5.77 -2.66 9.77
CA ARG A 178 4.40 -2.80 10.32
C ARG A 178 3.38 -3.14 9.23
N TYR A 179 3.44 -2.44 8.10
CA TYR A 179 2.50 -2.53 6.98
C TYR A 179 3.11 -3.21 5.76
N LEU A 180 4.40 -3.01 5.55
CA LEU A 180 5.13 -3.49 4.38
C LEU A 180 6.33 -4.32 4.78
N ALA A 181 6.75 -5.19 3.88
CA ALA A 181 8.02 -5.89 3.93
C ALA A 181 8.79 -5.61 2.63
N HIS A 182 10.12 -5.61 2.72
CA HIS A 182 11.01 -5.46 1.56
C HIS A 182 12.19 -6.43 1.66
N CYS A 183 12.92 -6.56 0.55
CA CYS A 183 14.07 -7.46 0.46
C CYS A 183 15.37 -6.66 0.33
N CYS A 184 16.40 -7.14 1.01
CA CYS A 184 17.74 -6.55 1.03
C CYS A 184 18.77 -7.57 0.55
N VAL A 185 19.72 -7.13 -0.28
CA VAL A 185 20.85 -7.92 -0.81
C VAL A 185 22.18 -7.26 -0.52
#